data_AF-A0A349M2Q6-F1
#
_entry.id   AF-A0A349M2Q6-F1
#
_cell.length_a   1.000
_cell.length_b   1.000
_cell.length_c   1.000
_cell.angle_alpha   90.00
_cell.angle_beta   90.00
_cell.angle_gamma   90.00
#
_symmetry.space_group_name_H-M   'P 1'
#
loop_
_entity.id
_entity.type
_entity.pdbx_description
1 polymer ?
#
loop_
_entity_poly.entity_id
_entity_poly.type
_entity_poly.pdbx_seq_one_letter_code
_entity_poly.pdbx_strand_id
1 'polypeptide(L)' 'MDITQTFFKAIKTGDLTNVKALLITNPALVNASTRTGESAVLVAVYYNEPEIVKLLLALGAQLTIFEA' A
#
# COMPACT_ATOMS: atom_id res chain seq x y z
N MET A 1 2.95 17.11 5.96
CA MET A 1 2.13 16.09 5.28
C MET A 1 2.39 14.77 5.98
N ASP A 2 1.34 14.02 6.26
CA ASP A 2 1.43 12.68 6.85
C ASP A 2 1.93 11.68 5.79
N ILE A 3 3.02 10.98 6.09
CA ILE A 3 3.65 10.02 5.18
C ILE A 3 2.67 8.90 4.77
N THR A 4 1.75 8.53 5.67
CA THR A 4 0.72 7.52 5.44
C THR A 4 -0.28 8.00 4.38
N GLN A 5 -0.70 9.26 4.46
CA GLN A 5 -1.59 9.86 3.46
C GLN A 5 -0.92 9.95 2.09
N THR A 6 0.36 10.33 2.05
CA THR A 6 1.13 10.35 0.80
C THR A 6 1.28 8.95 0.20
N PHE A 7 1.53 7.94 1.05
CA PHE A 7 1.63 6.54 0.65
C PHE A 7 0.34 6.03 0.02
N PHE A 8 -0.80 6.21 0.68
CA PHE A 8 -2.09 5.82 0.11
C PHE A 8 -2.45 6.63 -1.14
N LYS A 9 -2.06 7.90 -1.23
CA LYS A 9 -2.24 8.67 -2.47
C LYS A 9 -1.45 8.06 -3.62
N ALA A 10 -0.19 7.70 -3.40
CA ALA A 10 0.66 7.08 -4.42
C ALA A 10 0.09 5.72 -4.88
N ILE A 11 -0.45 4.91 -3.94
CA ILE A 11 -1.16 3.69 -4.29
C ILE A 11 -2.36 3.99 -5.19
N LYS A 12 -3.22 4.93 -4.80
CA LYS A 12 -4.45 5.28 -5.55
C LYS A 12 -4.22 5.81 -6.96
N THR A 13 -3.03 6.35 -7.23
CA THR A 13 -2.65 6.92 -8.53
C THR A 13 -1.72 6.00 -9.33
N GLY A 14 -1.44 4.79 -8.85
CA GLY A 14 -0.53 3.86 -9.53
C GLY A 14 0.94 4.29 -9.57
N ASP A 15 1.35 5.18 -8.66
CA ASP A 15 2.72 5.71 -8.62
C ASP A 15 3.66 4.72 -7.92
N LEU A 16 3.97 3.63 -8.64
CA LEU A 16 4.82 2.54 -8.17
C LEU A 16 6.20 3.04 -7.72
N THR A 17 6.76 4.05 -8.39
CA THR A 17 8.07 4.61 -8.05
C THR A 17 8.04 5.27 -6.68
N ASN A 18 7.02 6.09 -6.42
CA ASN A 18 6.87 6.76 -5.13
C ASN A 18 6.49 5.77 -4.02
N VAL A 19 5.64 4.77 -4.31
CA VAL A 19 5.35 3.67 -3.38
C VAL A 19 6.64 2.97 -2.93
N LYS A 20 7.54 2.63 -3.86
CA LYS A 20 8.85 2.03 -3.54
C LYS A 20 9.71 2.96 -2.69
N ALA A 21 9.82 4.24 -3.05
CA ALA A 21 10.62 5.21 -2.32
C ALA A 21 10.12 5.40 -0.87
N LEU A 22 8.80 5.43 -0.68
CA LEU A 22 8.17 5.54 0.63
C LEU A 22 8.37 4.27 1.46
N LEU A 23 8.27 3.08 0.88
CA LEU A 23 8.54 1.81 1.56
C LEU A 23 10.01 1.66 1.97
N ILE A 24 10.95 2.16 1.16
CA ILE A 24 12.38 2.21 1.53
C ILE A 24 12.59 3.16 2.72
N THR A 25 11.93 4.32 2.69
CA THR A 25 12.07 5.34 3.75
C THR A 25 11.41 4.89 5.06
N ASN A 26 10.27 4.19 4.97
CA ASN A 26 9.54 3.68 6.11
C ASN A 26 8.93 2.30 5.81
N PRO A 27 9.67 1.21 6.09
CA PRO A 27 9.20 -0.15 5.83
C PRO A 27 7.90 -0.53 6.56
N ALA A 28 7.56 0.13 7.66
CA ALA A 28 6.31 -0.13 8.40
C ALA A 28 5.05 0.19 7.56
N LEU A 29 5.18 0.98 6.49
CA LEU A 29 4.07 1.28 5.57
C LEU A 29 3.50 0.05 4.87
N VAL A 30 4.26 -1.05 4.77
CA VAL A 30 3.80 -2.30 4.14
C VAL A 30 2.53 -2.85 4.80
N ASN A 31 2.35 -2.61 6.10
CA ASN A 31 1.18 -3.00 6.89
C ASN A 31 0.35 -1.79 7.35
N ALA A 32 0.54 -0.62 6.74
CA ALA A 32 -0.27 0.55 7.05
C ALA A 32 -1.73 0.32 6.65
N SER A 33 -2.63 0.95 7.40
CA SER A 33 -4.06 0.99 7.11
C SER A 33 -4.56 2.43 6.98
N THR A 34 -5.61 2.61 6.18
CA THR A 34 -6.32 3.89 6.09
C THR A 34 -7.05 4.17 7.41
N ARG A 35 -7.59 5.39 7.57
CA ARG A 35 -8.42 5.74 8.73
C ARG A 35 -9.66 4.84 8.89
N THR A 36 -10.13 4.25 7.80
CA THR A 36 -11.25 3.31 7.73
C THR A 36 -10.83 1.85 7.96
N GLY A 37 -9.53 1.59 8.14
CA GLY A 37 -8.99 0.26 8.42
C GLY A 37 -8.64 -0.56 7.17
N GLU A 38 -8.67 0.02 5.97
CA GLU A 38 -8.29 -0.67 4.74
C GLU A 38 -6.77 -0.81 4.68
N SER A 39 -6.27 -2.02 4.49
CA SER A 39 -4.85 -2.30 4.28
C SER A 39 -4.33 -1.68 2.97
N ALA A 40 -3.01 -1.50 2.89
CA ALA A 40 -2.34 -1.08 1.66
C ALA A 40 -2.65 -1.99 0.45
N VAL A 41 -2.77 -3.30 0.69
CA VAL A 41 -3.09 -4.29 -0.35
C VAL A 41 -4.52 -4.11 -0.84
N LEU A 42 -5.51 -3.99 0.06
CA LEU A 42 -6.92 -3.79 -0.31
C LEU A 42 -7.11 -2.50 -1.11
N VAL A 43 -6.43 -1.42 -0.73
CA VAL A 43 -6.48 -0.18 -1.51
C VAL A 43 -5.88 -0.39 -2.90
N ALA A 44 -4.73 -1.06 -3.03
CA ALA A 44 -4.13 -1.33 -4.34
C ALA A 44 -5.04 -2.21 -5.23
N VAL A 45 -5.72 -3.20 -4.66
CA VAL A 45 -6.72 -4.03 -5.37
C VAL A 45 -7.90 -3.19 -5.82
N TYR A 46 -8.48 -2.39 -4.92
CA TYR A 46 -9.66 -1.55 -5.21
C TYR A 46 -9.40 -0.54 -6.33
N TYR A 47 -8.18 0.01 -6.39
CA TYR A 47 -7.76 0.97 -7.42
C TYR A 47 -7.16 0.31 -8.68
N ASN A 48 -7.20 -1.03 -8.78
CA ASN A 48 -6.72 -1.81 -9.92
C ASN A 48 -5.22 -1.62 -10.21
N GLU A 49 -4.39 -1.70 -9.18
CA GLU A 49 -2.94 -1.49 -9.24
C GLU A 49 -2.14 -2.79 -9.00
N PRO A 50 -2.14 -3.74 -9.96
CA PRO A 50 -1.61 -5.09 -9.76
C PRO A 50 -0.10 -5.13 -9.46
N GLU A 51 0.68 -4.20 -10.01
CA GLU A 51 2.13 -4.15 -9.74
C GLU A 51 2.44 -3.69 -8.32
N ILE A 52 1.59 -2.81 -7.76
CA ILE A 52 1.69 -2.39 -6.37
C ILE A 52 1.23 -3.52 -5.44
N VAL A 53 0.17 -4.25 -5.80
CA VAL A 53 -0.25 -5.46 -5.07
C VAL A 53 0.91 -6.46 -4.98
N LYS A 54 1.52 -6.81 -6.12
CA LYS A 54 2.67 -7.73 -6.16
C LYS A 54 3.83 -7.25 -5.29
N LEU A 55 4.16 -5.96 -5.34
CA LEU A 55 5.22 -5.38 -4.53
C LEU A 55 4.92 -5.53 -3.03
N LEU A 56 3.72 -5.17 -2.58
CA LEU A 56 3.34 -5.25 -1.18
C LEU A 56 3.36 -6.69 -0.66
N LEU A 57 2.85 -7.65 -1.45
CA LEU A 57 2.89 -9.07 -1.11
C LEU A 57 4.32 -9.60 -1.05
N ALA A 58 5.19 -9.22 -2.01
CA ALA A 58 6.59 -9.62 -2.01
C ALA A 58 7.37 -9.08 -0.78
N LEU A 59 6.90 -7.98 -0.20
CA LEU A 59 7.45 -7.39 1.02
C LEU A 59 6.79 -7.92 2.32
N GLY A 60 5.89 -8.89 2.22
CA GLY A 60 5.27 -9.53 3.38
C GLY A 60 4.12 -8.73 3.99
N ALA A 61 3.37 -7.97 3.18
CA ALA A 61 2.12 -7.37 3.62
C ALA A 61 1.16 -8.43 4.19
N GLN A 62 0.63 -8.17 5.37
CA GLN A 62 -0.35 -9.05 6.00
C GLN A 62 -1.69 -8.91 5.28
N LEU A 63 -2.21 -10.04 4.80
CA LEU A 63 -3.54 -10.12 4.26
C LEU A 63 -4.57 -10.17 5.39
N THR A 64 -5.60 -9.36 5.27
CA THR A 64 -6.80 -9.38 6.09
C THR A 64 -7.82 -10.37 5.52
N ILE A 65 -8.86 -10.67 6.30
CA ILE A 65 -9.93 -11.60 5.89
C ILE A 65 -10.67 -11.21 4.60
N PHE A 66 -10.55 -9.96 4.16
CA PHE A 66 -11.16 -9.46 2.93
C PHE A 66 -10.28 -9.67 1.69
N GLU A 67 -9.05 -10.14 1.88
CA GLU A 67 -8.02 -10.28 0.86
C GLU A 67 -7.53 -11.73 0.69
N ALA A 68 -8.02 -12.64 1.55
CA ALA A 68 -7.70 -14.07 1.58
C ALA A 68 -8.65 -14.92 0.72
#